data_AF-A0A9F2WC87-F1
#
_entry.id   AF-A0A9F2WC87-F1
#
_cell.length_a   1.000
_cell.length_b   1.000
_cell.length_c   1.000
_cell.angle_alpha   90.00
_cell.angle_beta   90.00
_cell.angle_gamma   90.00
#
_symmetry.space_group_name_H-M   'P 1'
#
loop_
_entity.id
_entity.type
_entity.pdbx_description
1 polymer ?
#
loop_
_entity_poly.entity_id
_entity_poly.type
_entity_poly.pdbx_seq_one_letter_code
_entity_poly.pdbx_strand_id
1 'polypeptide(L)'
;MVGSLRDNRTLLKTFFWVLLAIFVTELLLLLVEIIFEKQMNAVFHSTIQDGIRHYYDDLDFKNILDYVQQKFSCCGGDEFRDWHVNPYHSCNGSGPLACGVPYTCCVRKAPGEVINTLCGYRTLNQQRLELVNTIHVRGCIHAVSFWFKDHFEATFGIVCSLLLPQVIGLVMAWLHWQKLNEIHSQMDTVDFKQLEWSNFNFAALDLTGAGWCWCLPREGGYIPVHDKEEENEVEAAIGQSKV
;
A
#
# COMPACT_ATOMS: atom_id res chain seq x y z
N MET A 1 -9.58 5.87 9.88
CA MET A 1 -11.02 6.17 10.08
C MET A 1 -11.50 5.81 11.49
N VAL A 2 -11.43 4.55 11.93
CA VAL A 2 -11.89 4.16 13.30
C VAL A 2 -11.10 4.86 14.42
N GLY A 3 -9.80 5.13 14.23
CA GLY A 3 -8.97 5.81 15.24
C GLY A 3 -9.41 7.23 15.56
N SER A 4 -9.84 7.99 14.56
CA SER A 4 -10.32 9.37 14.72
C SER A 4 -11.77 9.44 15.19
N LEU A 5 -12.58 8.40 14.98
CA LEU A 5 -13.98 8.36 15.43
C LEU A 5 -14.14 7.89 16.87
N ARG A 6 -13.19 7.10 17.37
CA ARG A 6 -13.21 6.53 18.74
C ARG A 6 -12.15 7.14 19.66
N ASP A 7 -11.47 8.20 19.22
CA ASP A 7 -10.34 8.84 19.93
C ASP A 7 -9.34 7.83 20.53
N ASN A 8 -9.10 6.72 19.80
CA ASN A 8 -8.26 5.65 20.29
C ASN A 8 -6.79 5.96 19.97
N ARG A 9 -6.04 6.40 20.99
CA ARG A 9 -4.62 6.78 20.91
C ARG A 9 -3.74 5.70 20.30
N THR A 10 -3.95 4.44 20.66
CA THR A 10 -3.15 3.31 20.15
C THR A 10 -3.36 3.14 18.65
N LEU A 11 -4.63 3.19 18.21
CA LEU A 11 -4.97 3.04 16.80
C LEU A 11 -4.41 4.20 15.95
N LEU A 12 -4.49 5.44 16.44
CA LEU A 12 -3.90 6.59 15.76
C LEU A 12 -2.37 6.49 15.67
N LYS A 13 -1.71 6.06 16.75
CA LYS A 13 -0.26 5.84 16.77
C LYS A 13 0.16 4.81 15.72
N THR A 14 -0.53 3.66 15.67
CA THR A 14 -0.23 2.62 14.67
C THR A 14 -0.43 3.12 13.24
N PHE A 15 -1.50 3.87 12.98
CA PHE A 15 -1.76 4.45 11.66
C PHE A 15 -0.66 5.42 11.23
N PHE A 16 -0.20 6.30 12.12
CA PHE A 16 0.90 7.22 11.83
C PHE A 16 2.20 6.47 11.47
N TRP A 17 2.58 5.46 12.26
CA TRP A 17 3.78 4.67 11.98
C TRP A 17 3.70 3.89 10.68
N VAL A 18 2.53 3.35 10.34
CA VAL A 18 2.30 2.67 9.06
C VAL A 18 2.45 3.64 7.89
N LEU A 19 1.79 4.81 7.94
CA LEU A 19 1.94 5.83 6.90
C LEU A 19 3.39 6.30 6.76
N LEU A 20 4.10 6.48 7.87
CA LEU A 20 5.49 6.89 7.86
C LEU A 20 6.38 5.82 7.22
N ALA A 21 6.16 4.55 7.54
CA ALA A 21 6.90 3.44 6.96
C ALA A 21 6.68 3.32 5.44
N ILE A 22 5.44 3.50 4.97
CA ILE A 22 5.12 3.52 3.53
C ILE A 22 5.87 4.67 2.86
N PHE A 23 5.76 5.90 3.39
CA PHE A 23 6.42 7.08 2.84
C PHE A 23 7.94 6.92 2.76
N VAL A 24 8.57 6.38 3.81
CA VAL A 24 10.03 6.11 3.81
C VAL A 24 10.38 5.05 2.77
N THR A 25 9.58 3.99 2.63
CA THR A 25 9.82 2.95 1.62
C THR A 25 9.74 3.53 0.21
N GLU A 26 8.76 4.38 -0.08
CA GLU A 26 8.64 5.04 -1.37
C GLU A 26 9.83 5.95 -1.67
N LEU A 27 10.28 6.75 -0.70
CA LEU A 27 11.48 7.58 -0.86
C LEU A 27 12.73 6.72 -1.12
N LEU A 28 12.88 5.60 -0.42
CA LEU A 28 13.99 4.67 -0.65
C LEU A 28 13.94 4.06 -2.06
N LEU A 29 12.76 3.64 -2.52
CA LEU A 29 12.59 3.08 -3.87
C LEU A 29 12.95 4.12 -4.95
N LEU A 30 12.47 5.36 -4.81
CA LEU A 30 12.80 6.46 -5.72
C LEU A 30 14.31 6.75 -5.74
N LEU A 31 14.96 6.76 -4.57
CA LEU A 31 16.41 6.96 -4.48
C LEU A 31 17.20 5.81 -5.11
N VAL A 32 16.80 4.56 -4.85
CA VAL A 32 17.43 3.37 -5.44
C VAL A 32 17.31 3.40 -6.96
N GLU A 33 16.13 3.72 -7.50
CA GLU A 33 15.91 3.83 -8.94
C GLU A 33 16.86 4.84 -9.59
N ILE A 34 17.03 6.02 -8.97
CA ILE A 34 17.92 7.07 -9.48
C ILE A 34 19.40 6.64 -9.42
N ILE A 35 19.84 5.99 -8.34
CA ILE A 35 21.24 5.62 -8.15
C ILE A 35 21.64 4.43 -9.03
N PHE A 36 20.76 3.45 -9.19
CA PHE A 36 21.05 2.16 -9.83
C PHE A 36 20.52 2.03 -11.26
N GLU A 37 20.16 3.13 -11.92
CA GLU A 37 19.61 3.14 -13.30
C GLU A 37 20.41 2.24 -14.27
N LYS A 38 21.74 2.36 -14.26
CA LYS A 38 22.61 1.57 -15.14
C LYS A 38 22.53 0.06 -14.87
N GLN A 39 22.47 -0.32 -13.59
CA GLN A 39 22.42 -1.73 -13.20
C GLN A 39 21.03 -2.31 -13.45
N MET A 40 19.97 -1.53 -13.19
CA MET A 40 18.61 -1.90 -13.56
C MET A 40 18.48 -2.15 -15.06
N ASN A 41 19.03 -1.27 -15.90
CA ASN A 41 19.03 -1.47 -17.37
C ASN A 41 19.73 -2.77 -17.79
N ALA A 42 20.87 -3.10 -17.18
CA ALA A 42 21.56 -4.36 -17.46
C ALA A 42 20.74 -5.59 -17.07
N VAL A 43 20.07 -5.55 -15.91
CA VAL A 43 19.19 -6.63 -15.44
C VAL A 43 17.95 -6.75 -16.33
N PHE A 44 17.36 -5.63 -16.76
CA PHE A 44 16.24 -5.64 -17.68
C PHE A 44 16.63 -6.23 -19.03
N HIS A 45 17.81 -5.87 -19.56
CA HIS A 45 18.31 -6.42 -20.81
C HIS A 45 18.43 -7.95 -20.73
N SER A 46 19.08 -8.50 -19.69
CA SER A 46 19.20 -9.96 -19.54
C SER A 46 17.84 -10.64 -19.36
N THR A 47 16.95 -10.04 -18.57
CA THR A 47 15.61 -10.59 -18.30
C THR A 47 14.76 -10.64 -19.57
N ILE A 48 14.79 -9.56 -20.37
CA ILE A 48 14.06 -9.50 -21.64
C ILE A 48 14.67 -10.46 -22.66
N GLN A 49 16.00 -10.58 -22.70
CA GLN A 49 16.68 -11.52 -23.59
C GLN A 49 16.30 -12.99 -23.27
N ASP A 50 16.27 -13.35 -21.98
CA ASP A 50 15.81 -14.66 -21.53
C ASP A 50 14.31 -14.88 -21.78
N GLY A 51 13.50 -13.84 -21.65
CA GLY A 51 12.08 -13.86 -22.03
C GLY A 51 11.88 -14.08 -23.53
N ILE A 52 12.65 -13.41 -24.39
CA ILE A 52 12.61 -13.58 -25.85
C ILE A 52 12.97 -15.02 -26.23
N ARG A 53 13.93 -15.64 -25.52
CA ARG A 53 14.29 -17.05 -25.72
C ARG A 53 13.13 -18.00 -25.47
N HIS A 54 12.27 -17.72 -24.49
CA HIS A 54 11.11 -18.52 -24.11
C HIS A 54 9.78 -17.92 -24.59
N TYR A 55 9.82 -17.05 -25.59
CA TYR A 55 8.67 -16.24 -26.00
C TYR A 55 7.44 -17.06 -26.43
N TYR A 56 7.60 -18.30 -26.92
CA TYR A 56 6.47 -19.17 -27.24
C TYR A 56 6.08 -20.12 -26.11
N ASP A 57 6.93 -20.26 -25.09
CA ASP A 57 6.69 -21.13 -23.94
C ASP A 57 5.95 -20.37 -22.82
N ASP A 58 6.20 -19.07 -22.69
CA ASP A 58 5.56 -18.18 -21.72
C ASP A 58 4.56 -17.23 -22.42
N LEU A 59 3.27 -17.54 -22.26
CA LEU A 59 2.19 -16.76 -22.87
C LEU A 59 2.03 -15.37 -22.23
N ASP A 60 2.35 -15.22 -20.93
CA ASP A 60 2.23 -13.94 -20.23
C ASP A 60 3.31 -12.99 -20.71
N PHE A 61 4.57 -13.47 -20.78
CA PHE A 61 5.66 -12.69 -21.37
C PHE A 61 5.36 -12.32 -22.82
N LYS A 62 4.86 -13.27 -23.61
CA LYS A 62 4.46 -13.02 -25.00
C LYS A 62 3.44 -11.89 -25.11
N ASN A 63 2.36 -11.94 -24.34
CA ASN A 63 1.31 -10.94 -24.39
C ASN A 63 1.82 -9.55 -24.00
N ILE A 64 2.66 -9.48 -22.97
CA ILE A 64 3.28 -8.22 -22.52
C ILE A 64 4.20 -7.66 -23.61
N LEU A 65 5.11 -8.48 -24.16
CA LEU A 65 6.04 -8.03 -25.19
C LEU A 65 5.30 -7.62 -26.46
N ASP A 66 4.28 -8.37 -26.88
CA ASP A 66 3.45 -8.04 -28.04
C ASP A 66 2.72 -6.71 -27.86
N TYR A 67 2.16 -6.47 -26.66
CA TYR A 67 1.54 -5.20 -26.32
C TYR A 67 2.56 -4.06 -26.35
N VAL A 68 3.74 -4.23 -25.73
CA VAL A 68 4.79 -3.21 -25.69
C VAL A 68 5.28 -2.87 -27.10
N GLN A 69 5.55 -3.86 -27.93
CA GLN A 69 6.01 -3.66 -29.31
C GLN A 69 5.00 -2.88 -30.15
N GLN A 70 3.71 -3.22 -30.04
CA GLN A 70 2.66 -2.50 -30.76
C GLN A 70 2.40 -1.10 -30.19
N LYS A 71 2.41 -0.96 -28.86
CA LYS A 71 2.11 0.31 -28.18
C LYS A 71 3.21 1.35 -28.37
N PHE A 72 4.46 0.93 -28.29
CA PHE A 72 5.64 1.81 -28.37
C PHE A 72 6.35 1.77 -29.72
N SER A 73 5.83 1.03 -30.70
CA SER A 73 6.39 0.96 -32.06
C SER A 73 7.88 0.59 -32.05
N CYS A 74 8.19 -0.52 -31.36
CA CYS A 74 9.54 -1.01 -31.08
C CYS A 74 9.64 -2.52 -31.38
N CYS A 75 10.85 -3.07 -31.41
CA CYS A 75 11.09 -4.50 -31.60
C CYS A 75 12.30 -4.99 -30.80
N GLY A 76 12.17 -6.18 -30.21
CA GLY A 76 13.20 -6.77 -29.35
C GLY A 76 13.32 -6.07 -28.00
N GLY A 77 14.45 -6.26 -27.31
CA GLY A 77 14.79 -5.58 -26.06
C GLY A 77 15.54 -4.29 -26.33
N ASP A 78 16.78 -4.43 -26.79
CA ASP A 78 17.68 -3.34 -27.20
C ASP A 78 17.69 -3.14 -28.72
N GLU A 79 17.57 -4.22 -29.49
CA GLU A 79 17.50 -4.17 -30.94
C GLU A 79 16.60 -5.28 -31.51
N PHE A 80 16.11 -5.09 -32.74
CA PHE A 80 15.37 -6.13 -33.47
C PHE A 80 16.17 -7.44 -33.64
N ARG A 81 17.50 -7.39 -33.51
CA ARG A 81 18.39 -8.56 -33.61
C ARG A 81 18.33 -9.48 -32.40
N ASP A 82 17.76 -9.05 -31.28
CA ASP A 82 17.64 -9.86 -30.06
C ASP A 82 16.85 -11.15 -30.31
N TRP A 83 15.99 -11.16 -31.32
CA TRP A 83 15.24 -12.33 -31.77
C TRP A 83 16.11 -13.52 -32.24
N HIS A 84 17.41 -13.33 -32.50
CA HIS A 84 18.32 -14.42 -32.86
C HIS A 84 18.46 -15.51 -31.79
N VAL A 85 18.23 -15.17 -30.51
CA VAL A 85 18.33 -16.11 -29.38
C VAL A 85 17.15 -17.09 -29.31
N ASN A 86 16.01 -16.71 -29.91
CA ASN A 86 14.81 -17.55 -29.89
C ASN A 86 14.95 -18.69 -30.92
N PRO A 87 14.76 -19.96 -30.53
CA PRO A 87 14.93 -21.11 -31.44
C PRO A 87 14.10 -21.04 -32.73
N TYR A 88 12.91 -20.45 -32.69
CA TYR A 88 12.03 -20.34 -33.85
C TYR A 88 12.41 -19.22 -34.83
N HIS A 89 13.04 -18.15 -34.32
CA HIS A 89 13.41 -16.95 -35.10
C HIS A 89 14.90 -16.94 -35.45
N SER A 90 15.71 -17.79 -34.83
CA SER A 90 17.13 -17.97 -35.16
C SER A 90 17.34 -18.29 -36.64
N CYS A 91 18.36 -17.69 -37.27
CA CYS A 91 18.68 -17.93 -38.67
C CYS A 91 19.19 -19.36 -38.96
N ASN A 92 19.56 -20.12 -37.93
CA ASN A 92 19.94 -21.52 -38.05
C ASN A 92 18.73 -22.47 -38.14
N GLY A 93 17.51 -21.96 -37.87
CA GLY A 93 16.29 -22.73 -37.97
C GLY A 93 15.86 -22.98 -39.42
N SER A 94 15.12 -24.06 -39.64
CA SER A 94 14.49 -24.39 -40.93
C SER A 94 13.01 -23.98 -41.01
N GLY A 95 12.47 -23.39 -39.94
CA GLY A 95 11.08 -22.98 -39.86
C GLY A 95 10.74 -21.76 -40.72
N PRO A 96 9.45 -21.51 -41.01
CA PRO A 96 9.01 -20.36 -41.80
C PRO A 96 9.29 -19.01 -41.12
N LEU A 97 9.48 -19.01 -39.81
CA LEU A 97 9.81 -17.84 -38.99
C LEU A 97 11.33 -17.63 -38.85
N ALA A 98 12.14 -18.56 -39.37
CA ALA A 98 13.59 -18.49 -39.23
C ALA A 98 14.16 -17.22 -39.84
N CYS A 99 15.14 -16.66 -39.15
CA CYS A 99 15.80 -15.41 -39.50
C CYS A 99 14.88 -14.19 -39.55
N GLY A 100 13.77 -14.23 -38.81
CA GLY A 100 12.77 -13.18 -38.80
C GLY A 100 12.47 -12.60 -37.42
N VAL A 101 11.48 -11.71 -37.40
CA VAL A 101 10.90 -11.12 -36.19
C VAL A 101 9.38 -11.33 -36.20
N PRO A 102 8.70 -11.35 -35.05
CA PRO A 102 7.25 -11.49 -35.02
C PRO A 102 6.53 -10.31 -35.68
N TYR A 103 5.28 -10.55 -36.07
CA TYR A 103 4.45 -9.56 -36.76
C TYR A 103 4.17 -8.29 -35.93
N THR A 104 4.31 -8.34 -34.61
CA THR A 104 4.20 -7.20 -33.69
C THR A 104 5.27 -6.14 -33.93
N CYS A 105 6.41 -6.52 -34.52
CA CYS A 105 7.44 -5.59 -34.95
C CYS A 105 7.15 -4.92 -36.29
N CYS A 106 6.09 -5.30 -37.01
CA CYS A 106 5.76 -4.73 -38.32
C CYS A 106 5.22 -3.31 -38.22
N VAL A 107 5.68 -2.44 -39.12
CA VAL A 107 5.15 -1.08 -39.27
C VAL A 107 3.76 -1.14 -39.92
N ARG A 108 2.78 -0.47 -39.30
CA ARG A 108 1.46 -0.24 -39.92
C ARG A 108 1.52 1.00 -40.81
N LYS A 109 1.26 0.84 -42.12
CA LYS A 109 1.33 1.95 -43.08
C LYS A 109 0.12 2.88 -43.00
N ALA A 110 -1.08 2.32 -42.79
CA ALA A 110 -2.30 3.09 -42.59
C ALA A 110 -3.13 2.57 -41.40
N PRO A 111 -3.85 3.46 -40.70
CA PRO A 111 -4.79 3.05 -39.65
C PRO A 111 -5.94 2.23 -40.25
N GLY A 112 -6.15 1.01 -39.74
CA GLY A 112 -7.20 0.09 -40.21
C GLY A 112 -6.78 -0.85 -41.34
N GLU A 113 -5.54 -0.79 -41.82
CA GLU A 113 -5.01 -1.73 -42.81
C GLU A 113 -4.68 -3.09 -42.17
N VAL A 114 -4.90 -4.17 -42.93
CA VAL A 114 -4.50 -5.53 -42.52
C VAL A 114 -2.98 -5.60 -42.54
N ILE A 115 -2.38 -5.86 -41.37
CA ILE A 115 -0.92 -5.95 -41.27
C ILE A 115 -0.42 -7.18 -42.03
N ASN A 116 0.67 -7.01 -42.79
CA ASN A 116 1.34 -8.16 -43.41
C ASN A 116 2.05 -8.95 -42.31
N THR A 117 1.49 -10.11 -41.93
CA THR A 117 2.06 -10.97 -40.89
C THR A 117 3.41 -11.58 -41.28
N LEU A 118 3.75 -11.58 -42.57
CA LEU A 118 5.05 -12.01 -43.10
C LEU A 118 6.07 -10.86 -43.26
N CYS A 119 5.78 -9.63 -42.80
CA CYS A 119 6.73 -8.52 -42.97
C CYS A 119 8.10 -8.77 -42.32
N GLY A 120 8.12 -9.59 -41.26
CA GLY A 120 9.31 -9.91 -40.48
C GLY A 120 10.17 -11.01 -41.09
N TYR A 121 9.84 -11.56 -42.26
CA TYR A 121 10.57 -12.67 -42.85
C TYR A 121 11.98 -12.26 -43.32
N ARG A 122 13.01 -13.00 -42.89
CA ARG A 122 14.44 -12.79 -43.25
C ARG A 122 15.00 -11.40 -42.92
N THR A 123 14.38 -10.69 -41.98
CA THR A 123 14.80 -9.34 -41.59
C THR A 123 16.09 -9.32 -40.76
N LEU A 124 16.41 -10.40 -40.04
CA LEU A 124 17.60 -10.44 -39.16
C LEU A 124 18.93 -10.32 -39.92
N ASN A 125 18.97 -10.75 -41.19
CA ASN A 125 20.16 -10.67 -42.06
C ASN A 125 20.31 -9.32 -42.78
N GLN A 126 19.32 -8.45 -42.71
CA GLN A 126 19.30 -7.21 -43.48
C GLN A 126 19.87 -6.04 -42.67
N GLN A 127 20.20 -4.96 -43.37
CA GLN A 127 20.73 -3.76 -42.73
C GLN A 127 19.60 -2.90 -42.17
N ARG A 128 19.88 -2.22 -41.05
CA ARG A 128 18.91 -1.37 -40.35
C ARG A 128 18.22 -0.36 -41.26
N LEU A 129 18.98 0.27 -42.18
CA LEU A 129 18.48 1.33 -43.07
C LEU A 129 17.42 0.83 -44.07
N GLU A 130 17.55 -0.40 -44.53
CA GLU A 130 16.59 -1.01 -45.47
C GLU A 130 15.26 -1.36 -44.77
N LEU A 131 15.30 -1.55 -43.44
CA LEU A 131 14.19 -2.08 -42.66
C LEU A 131 13.32 -1.02 -41.99
N VAL A 132 13.77 0.23 -41.93
CA VAL A 132 13.09 1.32 -41.21
C VAL A 132 11.62 1.49 -41.60
N ASN A 133 11.28 1.20 -42.86
CA ASN A 133 9.92 1.34 -43.40
C ASN A 133 9.08 0.05 -43.33
N THR A 134 9.67 -1.06 -42.88
CA THR A 134 9.03 -2.39 -42.85
C THR A 134 8.83 -2.87 -41.42
N ILE A 135 9.85 -2.71 -40.57
CA ILE A 135 9.80 -3.09 -39.16
C ILE A 135 10.31 -1.97 -38.25
N HIS A 136 9.87 -2.02 -37.00
CA HIS A 136 10.37 -1.15 -35.94
C HIS A 136 11.78 -1.59 -35.52
N VAL A 137 12.82 -0.94 -36.04
CA VAL A 137 14.23 -1.32 -35.76
C VAL A 137 14.76 -0.85 -34.39
N ARG A 138 13.96 -0.14 -33.61
CA ARG A 138 14.35 0.41 -32.29
C ARG A 138 13.98 -0.58 -31.19
N GLY A 139 14.89 -0.83 -30.25
CA GLY A 139 14.62 -1.62 -29.05
C GLY A 139 13.52 -1.03 -28.17
N CYS A 140 12.76 -1.91 -27.53
CA CYS A 140 11.67 -1.52 -26.65
C CYS A 140 12.12 -0.88 -25.35
N ILE A 141 13.25 -1.30 -24.77
CA ILE A 141 13.79 -0.68 -23.55
C ILE A 141 14.01 0.81 -23.80
N HIS A 142 14.69 1.14 -24.90
CA HIS A 142 14.97 2.53 -25.27
C HIS A 142 13.74 3.30 -25.76
N ALA A 143 12.74 2.64 -26.36
CA ALA A 143 11.49 3.28 -26.78
C ALA A 143 10.62 3.67 -25.57
N VAL A 144 10.47 2.77 -24.60
CA VAL A 144 9.71 3.01 -23.36
C VAL A 144 10.36 4.10 -22.52
N SER A 145 11.68 4.06 -22.33
CA SER A 145 12.39 5.10 -21.57
C SER A 145 12.28 6.48 -22.21
N PHE A 146 12.22 6.56 -23.54
CA PHE A 146 11.99 7.82 -24.25
C PHE A 146 10.55 8.30 -24.10
N TRP A 147 9.58 7.41 -24.17
CA TRP A 147 8.17 7.73 -23.92
C TRP A 147 7.95 8.32 -22.53
N PHE A 148 8.58 7.76 -21.49
CA PHE A 148 8.51 8.34 -20.14
C PHE A 148 9.08 9.76 -20.06
N LYS A 149 10.17 10.03 -20.80
CA LYS A 149 10.78 11.37 -20.87
C LYS A 149 9.89 12.37 -21.59
N ASP A 150 9.27 11.96 -22.69
CA ASP A 150 8.34 12.82 -23.44
C ASP A 150 7.05 13.10 -22.66
N HIS A 151 6.57 12.12 -21.90
CA HIS A 151 5.38 12.24 -21.05
C HIS A 151 5.73 12.53 -19.58
N PHE A 152 6.78 13.31 -19.34
CA PHE A 152 7.23 13.65 -17.99
C PHE A 152 6.14 14.35 -17.17
N GLU A 153 5.34 15.23 -17.78
CA GLU A 153 4.24 15.93 -17.07
C GLU A 153 3.21 14.96 -16.49
N ALA A 154 2.76 13.99 -17.29
CA ALA A 154 1.83 12.96 -16.84
C ALA A 154 2.46 12.05 -15.79
N THR A 155 3.72 11.64 -16.00
CA THR A 155 4.45 10.78 -15.06
C THR A 155 4.65 11.46 -13.72
N PHE A 156 5.07 12.73 -13.73
CA PHE A 156 5.20 13.57 -12.53
C PHE A 156 3.86 13.72 -11.81
N GLY A 157 2.77 13.94 -12.56
CA GLY A 157 1.41 14.00 -12.01
C GLY A 157 1.02 12.72 -11.25
N ILE A 158 1.33 11.54 -11.79
CA ILE A 158 1.07 10.25 -11.13
C ILE A 158 1.87 10.14 -9.83
N VAL A 159 3.18 10.42 -9.87
CA VAL A 159 4.04 10.36 -8.67
C VAL A 159 3.56 11.33 -7.59
N CYS A 160 3.22 12.56 -7.96
CA CYS A 160 2.66 13.54 -7.03
C CYS A 160 1.31 13.08 -6.45
N SER A 161 0.45 12.46 -7.26
CA SER A 161 -0.85 11.96 -6.79
C SER A 161 -0.73 10.85 -5.74
N LEU A 162 0.38 10.09 -5.75
CA LEU A 162 0.68 9.09 -4.74
C LEU A 162 1.29 9.71 -3.48
N LEU A 163 2.25 10.63 -3.64
CA LEU A 163 2.97 11.22 -2.51
C LEU A 163 2.17 12.27 -1.73
N LEU A 164 1.40 13.13 -2.40
CA LEU A 164 0.70 14.25 -1.76
C LEU A 164 -0.33 13.80 -0.70
N PRO A 165 -1.22 12.82 -0.96
CA PRO A 165 -2.15 12.34 0.05
C PRO A 165 -1.47 11.73 1.27
N GLN A 166 -0.30 11.10 1.09
CA GLN A 166 0.47 10.53 2.20
C GLN A 166 1.05 11.63 3.09
N VAL A 167 1.63 12.68 2.49
CA VAL A 167 2.15 13.84 3.23
C VAL A 167 1.02 14.53 3.99
N ILE A 168 -0.12 14.76 3.34
CA ILE A 168 -1.30 15.34 4.00
C ILE A 168 -1.76 14.43 5.15
N GLY A 169 -1.82 13.12 4.94
CA GLY A 169 -2.19 12.14 5.96
C GLY A 169 -1.25 12.15 7.17
N LEU A 170 0.06 12.26 6.93
CA LEU A 170 1.07 12.38 7.98
C LEU A 170 0.94 13.68 8.77
N VAL A 171 0.77 14.82 8.10
CA VAL A 171 0.56 16.12 8.75
C VAL A 171 -0.71 16.09 9.60
N MET A 172 -1.81 15.60 9.05
CA MET A 172 -3.09 15.49 9.75
C MET A 172 -3.01 14.56 10.96
N ALA A 173 -2.37 13.39 10.81
CA ALA A 173 -2.16 12.45 11.91
C ALA A 173 -1.27 13.06 13.01
N TRP A 174 -0.24 13.81 12.64
CA TRP A 174 0.65 14.50 13.57
C TRP A 174 -0.08 15.61 14.34
N LEU A 175 -0.87 16.45 13.65
CA LEU A 175 -1.69 17.49 14.30
C LEU A 175 -2.72 16.87 15.26
N HIS A 176 -3.37 15.78 14.87
CA HIS A 176 -4.33 15.10 15.72
C HIS A 176 -3.66 14.46 16.95
N TRP A 177 -2.46 13.90 16.78
CA TRP A 177 -1.64 13.38 17.88
C TRP A 177 -1.26 14.48 18.88
N GLN A 178 -0.83 15.65 18.39
CA GLN A 178 -0.50 16.80 19.23
C GLN A 178 -1.70 17.24 20.07
N LYS A 179 -2.87 17.38 19.43
CA LYS A 179 -4.11 17.77 20.10
C LYS A 179 -4.56 16.74 21.15
N LEU A 180 -4.48 15.44 20.84
CA LEU A 180 -4.82 14.38 21.80
C LEU A 180 -3.88 14.36 23.01
N ASN A 181 -2.58 14.58 22.80
CA ASN A 181 -1.64 14.66 23.93
C ASN A 181 -1.94 15.87 24.83
N GLU A 182 -2.34 17.00 24.26
CA GLU A 182 -2.74 18.18 25.03
C GLU A 182 -4.00 17.92 25.87
N ILE A 183 -5.03 17.30 25.27
CA ILE A 183 -6.28 16.93 25.97
C ILE A 183 -6.00 15.93 27.10
N HIS A 184 -5.15 14.94 26.87
CA HIS A 184 -4.81 13.95 27.88
C HIS A 184 -3.98 14.54 29.03
N SER A 185 -3.00 15.39 28.73
CA SER A 185 -2.22 16.13 29.72
C SER A 185 -3.12 16.97 30.62
N GLN A 186 -4.11 17.67 30.04
CA GLN A 186 -5.12 18.40 30.82
C GLN A 186 -5.87 17.46 31.77
N MET A 187 -6.40 16.32 31.28
CA MET A 187 -7.07 15.32 32.13
C MET A 187 -6.19 14.81 33.28
N ASP A 188 -4.93 14.45 33.01
CA ASP A 188 -3.99 14.00 34.05
C ASP A 188 -3.79 15.08 35.13
N THR A 189 -3.70 16.36 34.75
CA THR A 189 -3.57 17.46 35.74
C THR A 189 -4.83 17.70 36.58
N VAL A 190 -6.03 17.44 36.05
CA VAL A 190 -7.28 17.58 36.83
C VAL A 190 -7.44 16.46 37.84
N ASP A 191 -7.02 15.23 37.50
CA ASP A 191 -7.02 14.10 38.43
C ASP A 191 -6.10 14.36 39.64
N PHE A 192 -4.93 14.99 39.45
CA PHE A 192 -4.08 15.38 40.59
C PHE A 192 -4.70 16.49 41.45
N LYS A 193 -5.46 17.42 40.86
CA LYS A 193 -6.13 18.48 41.62
C LYS A 193 -7.36 17.99 42.38
N GLN A 194 -7.99 16.90 41.93
CA GLN A 194 -9.12 16.27 42.61
C GLN A 194 -8.68 15.25 43.68
N LEU A 195 -7.44 14.73 43.59
CA LEU A 195 -6.80 13.92 44.63
C LEU A 195 -6.21 14.72 45.80
N GLU A 196 -6.25 16.05 45.75
CA GLU A 196 -5.89 16.93 46.87
C GLU A 196 -7.10 17.33 47.74
N TRP A 197 -8.20 16.55 47.67
CA TRP A 197 -9.37 16.73 48.55
C TRP A 197 -9.89 15.42 49.12
N SER A 198 -9.09 14.78 49.98
CA SER A 198 -9.55 14.38 51.32
C SER A 198 -8.43 13.67 52.04
N ASN A 199 -7.95 14.29 53.12
CA ASN A 199 -7.21 13.61 54.18
C ASN A 199 -8.10 12.50 54.77
N PHE A 200 -8.17 11.34 54.13
CA PHE A 200 -8.76 10.15 54.73
C PHE A 200 -7.81 9.64 55.80
N ASN A 201 -8.15 9.88 57.06
CA ASN A 201 -7.42 9.30 58.18
C ASN A 201 -7.75 7.80 58.27
N PHE A 202 -6.85 6.98 57.75
CA PHE A 202 -6.97 5.51 57.66
C PHE A 202 -7.16 4.83 59.03
N ALA A 203 -6.84 5.53 60.13
CA ALA A 203 -7.00 5.03 61.50
C ALA A 203 -8.47 4.92 61.98
N ALA A 204 -9.43 5.47 61.24
CA ALA A 204 -10.86 5.41 61.60
C ALA A 204 -11.66 4.32 60.84
N LEU A 205 -11.03 3.56 59.93
CA LEU A 205 -11.70 2.45 59.25
C LEU A 205 -11.48 1.15 60.05
N ASP A 206 -12.50 0.77 60.82
CA ASP A 206 -12.56 -0.56 61.40
C ASP A 206 -13.10 -1.56 60.36
N LEU A 207 -12.22 -2.46 59.92
CA LEU A 207 -12.50 -3.48 58.90
C LEU A 207 -12.63 -4.88 59.50
N THR A 208 -12.79 -5.01 60.83
CA THR A 208 -13.07 -6.31 61.45
C THR A 208 -14.51 -6.74 61.16
N GLY A 209 -14.76 -7.22 59.95
CA GLY A 209 -16.06 -7.78 59.55
C GLY A 209 -16.35 -7.84 58.05
N ALA A 210 -15.56 -7.20 57.20
CA ALA A 210 -15.83 -7.18 55.77
C ALA A 210 -15.31 -8.45 55.07
N GLY A 211 -16.24 -9.36 54.73
CA GLY A 211 -15.97 -10.46 53.80
C GLY A 211 -15.58 -9.95 52.41
N TRP A 212 -14.86 -10.80 51.65
CA TRP A 212 -14.37 -10.51 50.30
C TRP A 212 -15.51 -10.40 49.27
N CYS A 213 -16.26 -9.31 49.29
CA CYS A 213 -17.13 -8.94 48.19
C CYS A 213 -16.69 -7.57 47.68
N TRP A 214 -16.08 -7.57 46.49
CA TRP A 214 -15.88 -6.37 45.70
C TRP A 214 -17.25 -5.81 45.30
N CYS A 215 -17.71 -4.76 45.98
CA CYS A 215 -18.79 -3.91 45.50
C CYS A 215 -18.23 -2.49 45.34
N LEU A 216 -18.35 -1.92 44.14
CA LEU A 216 -18.12 -0.49 43.91
C LEU A 216 -19.05 0.34 44.82
N PRO A 217 -18.60 1.50 45.33
CA PRO A 217 -19.43 2.35 46.18
C PRO A 217 -20.55 2.98 45.37
N ARG A 218 -21.78 2.93 45.91
CA ARG A 218 -22.94 3.68 45.42
C ARG A 218 -23.00 5.02 46.15
N GLU A 219 -23.29 6.10 45.44
CA GLU A 219 -23.56 7.41 46.04
C GLU A 219 -24.83 7.33 46.91
N GLY A 220 -24.65 7.46 48.23
CA GLY A 220 -25.72 7.35 49.22
C GLY A 220 -25.36 6.35 50.30
N GLY A 221 -24.82 6.85 51.41
CA GLY A 221 -24.26 6.06 52.52
C GLY A 221 -25.21 5.06 53.18
N TYR A 222 -24.64 4.21 54.03
CA TYR A 222 -25.34 3.13 54.72
C TYR A 222 -26.28 3.67 55.82
N ILE A 223 -27.49 3.11 55.86
CA ILE A 223 -28.45 3.28 56.95
C ILE A 223 -28.00 2.36 58.10
N PRO A 224 -27.80 2.85 59.33
CA PRO A 224 -27.40 2.00 60.43
C PRO A 224 -28.59 1.16 60.91
N VAL A 225 -28.40 -0.15 60.98
CA VAL A 225 -29.32 -1.08 61.67
C VAL A 225 -28.85 -1.15 63.13
N HIS A 226 -29.74 -0.75 64.04
CA HIS A 226 -29.50 -0.82 65.47
C HIS A 226 -29.89 -2.23 65.95
N ASP A 227 -28.94 -2.99 66.48
CA ASP A 227 -29.23 -4.29 67.07
C ASP A 227 -29.38 -4.22 68.60
N LYS A 228 -30.29 -5.10 69.07
CA LYS A 228 -30.53 -5.66 70.42
C LYS A 228 -31.71 -5.06 71.18
N GLU A 229 -32.86 -5.74 71.12
CA GLU A 229 -33.30 -6.91 71.93
C GLU A 229 -34.15 -6.41 73.11
N GLU A 230 -35.46 -6.67 73.06
CA GLU A 230 -36.20 -7.30 74.16
C GLU A 230 -37.63 -7.64 73.70
N GLU A 231 -37.83 -8.95 73.53
CA GLU A 231 -38.95 -9.74 74.02
C GLU A 231 -40.39 -9.17 74.09
N ASN A 232 -41.25 -9.99 73.46
CA ASN A 232 -42.54 -10.48 73.94
C ASN A 232 -43.83 -9.93 73.33
N GLU A 233 -44.56 -10.93 72.83
CA GLU A 233 -46.00 -11.10 72.83
C GLU A 233 -46.85 -10.60 71.65
N VAL A 234 -47.34 -11.62 70.95
CA VAL A 234 -48.77 -11.83 70.65
C VAL A 234 -49.34 -10.99 69.51
N GLU A 235 -49.35 -11.67 68.36
CA GLU A 235 -50.58 -12.08 67.67
C GLU A 235 -51.64 -11.02 67.35
N ALA A 236 -52.00 -11.03 66.07
CA ALA A 236 -53.27 -10.58 65.51
C ALA A 236 -53.43 -9.06 65.27
N ALA A 237 -53.43 -8.77 63.97
CA ALA A 237 -54.59 -8.21 63.29
C ALA A 237 -54.74 -6.67 63.21
N ILE A 238 -54.80 -6.23 61.94
CA ILE A 238 -55.71 -5.20 61.39
C ILE A 238 -55.32 -3.72 61.53
N GLY A 239 -55.38 -3.04 60.38
CA GLY A 239 -55.79 -1.63 60.27
C GLY A 239 -54.63 -0.67 59.94
N GLN A 240 -54.43 -0.30 58.68
CA GLN A 240 -55.01 0.88 58.03
C GLN A 240 -54.69 2.24 58.69
N SER A 241 -54.18 3.14 57.82
CA SER A 241 -54.52 4.55 57.69
C SER A 241 -53.59 5.61 58.31
N LYS A 242 -52.97 6.35 57.38
CA LYS A 242 -52.81 7.82 57.34
C LYS A 242 -53.20 8.60 58.60
N VAL A 243 -52.28 9.46 59.06
CA VAL A 243 -52.38 10.94 58.94
C VAL A 243 -50.97 11.48 58.74
#